data_AF-A0A8T8T0S5-F1
#
_entry.id   AF-A0A8T8T0S5-F1
#
_cell.length_a   1.000
_cell.length_b   1.000
_cell.length_c   1.000
_cell.angle_alpha   90.00
_cell.angle_beta   90.00
_cell.angle_gamma   90.00
#
_symmetry.space_group_name_H-M   'P 1'
#
loop_
_entity.id
_entity.type
_entity.pdbx_description
1 polymer ?
#
loop_
_entity_poly.entity_id
_entity_poly.type
_entity_poly.pdbx_seq_one_letter_code
_entity_poly.pdbx_strand_id
1 'polypeptide(L)'
;MEASQQNIDALAGVFARSLEPAGRVDAEAALAQASAQPGYPQCLLALIQSSAAPSAPGTSAAAQSPPAAVRLAAAISLKNLCKTAWTAEDAAAAQDSETTIVVHESDKVAVRAQLLPLLFHLASSTGPAASTPGLGGVRSQLSEAVALVAAHDFPVAWPELVSSLA
;
A
#
# COMPACT_ATOMS: atom_id res chain seq x y z
N MET A 1 6.53 -5.76 -12.37
CA MET A 1 5.82 -4.47 -12.46
C MET A 1 6.79 -3.39 -12.03
N GLU A 2 7.14 -2.46 -12.89
CA GLU A 2 7.91 -1.29 -12.47
C GLU A 2 6.96 -0.25 -11.88
N ALA A 3 7.37 0.51 -10.86
CA ALA A 3 6.57 1.60 -10.27
C ALA A 3 6.52 2.82 -11.20
N SER A 4 6.02 2.63 -12.42
CA SER A 4 5.80 3.68 -13.40
C SER A 4 4.45 4.36 -13.14
N GLN A 5 4.35 5.65 -13.49
CA GLN A 5 3.11 6.41 -13.33
C GLN A 5 1.91 5.71 -13.99
N GLN A 6 2.12 5.10 -15.16
CA GLN A 6 1.10 4.33 -15.86
C GLN A 6 0.58 3.12 -15.05
N ASN A 7 1.47 2.38 -14.38
CA ASN A 7 1.07 1.25 -13.54
C ASN A 7 0.35 1.70 -12.26
N ILE A 8 0.76 2.84 -11.71
CA ILE A 8 0.12 3.45 -10.54
C ILE A 8 -1.31 3.91 -10.90
N ASP A 9 -1.49 4.60 -12.02
CA ASP A 9 -2.81 5.05 -12.49
C ASP A 9 -3.72 3.86 -12.85
N ALA A 10 -3.18 2.83 -13.50
CA ALA A 10 -3.92 1.60 -13.78
C ALA A 10 -4.39 0.93 -12.48
N LEU A 11 -3.50 0.78 -11.50
CA LEU A 11 -3.82 0.18 -10.20
C LEU A 11 -4.84 1.02 -9.42
N ALA A 12 -4.74 2.35 -9.48
CA ALA A 12 -5.74 3.27 -8.93
C ALA A 12 -7.13 3.00 -9.51
N GLY A 13 -7.22 2.83 -10.83
CA GLY A 13 -8.46 2.51 -11.53
C GLY A 13 -9.03 1.15 -11.14
N VAL A 14 -8.19 0.14 -10.95
CA VAL A 14 -8.65 -1.17 -10.45
C VAL A 14 -9.20 -1.06 -9.03
N PHE A 15 -8.50 -0.37 -8.12
CA PHE A 15 -9.00 -0.13 -6.77
C PHE A 15 -10.32 0.66 -6.77
N ALA A 16 -10.46 1.69 -7.61
CA ALA A 16 -11.71 2.44 -7.72
C ALA A 16 -12.89 1.53 -8.09
N ARG A 17 -12.72 0.65 -9.10
CA ARG A 17 -13.75 -0.32 -9.51
C ARG A 17 -14.04 -1.36 -8.44
N SER A 18 -13.06 -1.74 -7.60
CA SER A 18 -13.28 -2.67 -6.49
C SER A 18 -14.22 -2.12 -5.42
N LEU A 19 -14.34 -0.79 -5.34
CA LEU A 19 -15.24 -0.10 -4.41
C LEU A 19 -16.68 0.01 -4.96
N GLU A 20 -16.89 -0.28 -6.25
CA GLU A 20 -18.19 -0.26 -6.90
C GLU A 20 -18.78 -1.67 -6.98
N PRO A 21 -20.05 -1.88 -6.58
CA PRO A 21 -20.65 -3.22 -6.53
C PRO A 21 -20.73 -3.92 -7.89
N ALA A 22 -20.88 -3.16 -8.99
CA ALA A 22 -21.02 -3.70 -10.34
C ALA A 22 -19.69 -4.22 -10.95
N GLY A 23 -18.55 -3.65 -10.55
CA GLY A 23 -17.22 -3.98 -11.09
C GLY A 23 -16.32 -4.75 -10.13
N ARG A 24 -16.83 -5.08 -8.93
CA ARG A 24 -16.04 -5.61 -7.82
C ARG A 24 -15.34 -6.93 -8.14
N VAL A 25 -16.06 -7.89 -8.73
CA VAL A 25 -15.53 -9.24 -8.99
C VAL A 25 -14.35 -9.20 -9.98
N ASP A 26 -14.52 -8.51 -11.11
CA ASP A 26 -13.46 -8.35 -12.10
C ASP A 26 -12.27 -7.56 -11.55
N ALA A 27 -12.53 -6.55 -10.72
CA ALA A 27 -11.49 -5.77 -10.06
C ALA A 27 -10.71 -6.61 -9.05
N GLU A 28 -11.37 -7.44 -8.24
CA GLU A 28 -10.71 -8.34 -7.28
C GLU A 28 -9.85 -9.39 -8.00
N ALA A 29 -10.32 -9.94 -9.12
CA ALA A 29 -9.52 -10.85 -9.95
C ALA A 29 -8.28 -10.16 -10.53
N ALA A 30 -8.42 -8.91 -11.00
CA ALA A 30 -7.30 -8.11 -11.49
C ALA A 30 -6.30 -7.76 -10.38
N LEU A 31 -6.78 -7.44 -9.16
CA LEU A 31 -5.91 -7.19 -8.00
C LEU A 31 -5.15 -8.45 -7.57
N ALA A 32 -5.80 -9.62 -7.60
CA ALA A 32 -5.14 -10.89 -7.30
C ALA A 32 -4.00 -11.15 -8.29
N GLN A 33 -4.24 -10.97 -9.59
CA GLN A 33 -3.20 -11.09 -10.62
C GLN A 33 -2.08 -10.06 -10.46
N ALA A 34 -2.42 -8.81 -10.12
CA ALA A 34 -1.44 -7.75 -9.88
C ALA A 34 -0.56 -8.05 -8.66
N SER A 35 -1.14 -8.60 -7.59
CA SER A 35 -0.43 -8.94 -6.35
C SER A 35 0.62 -10.04 -6.52
N ALA A 36 0.47 -10.89 -7.55
CA ALA A 36 1.46 -11.91 -7.90
C ALA A 36 2.67 -11.34 -8.67
N GLN A 37 2.62 -10.09 -9.13
CA GLN A 37 3.69 -9.48 -9.90
C GLN A 37 4.74 -8.86 -8.98
N PRO A 38 6.05 -9.05 -9.24
CA PRO A 38 7.11 -8.32 -8.56
C PRO A 38 6.91 -6.80 -8.72
N GLY A 39 7.24 -6.02 -7.71
CA GLY A 39 7.10 -4.55 -7.74
C GLY A 39 5.70 -4.02 -7.41
N TYR A 40 4.72 -4.91 -7.20
CA TYR A 40 3.39 -4.53 -6.72
C TYR A 40 3.42 -3.72 -5.40
N PRO A 41 4.24 -4.07 -4.38
CA PRO A 41 4.33 -3.28 -3.14
C PRO A 41 4.76 -1.83 -3.37
N GLN A 42 5.66 -1.59 -4.33
CA GLN A 42 6.16 -0.27 -4.68
C GLN A 42 5.09 0.57 -5.35
N CYS A 43 4.27 -0.04 -6.23
CA CYS A 43 3.09 0.61 -6.79
C CYS A 43 2.08 0.98 -5.71
N LEU A 44 1.86 0.12 -4.70
CA LEU A 44 1.00 0.42 -3.56
C LEU A 44 1.54 1.59 -2.73
N LEU A 45 2.82 1.57 -2.37
CA LEU A 45 3.46 2.65 -1.61
C LEU A 45 3.37 3.99 -2.34
N ALA A 46 3.66 4.01 -3.64
CA ALA A 46 3.55 5.21 -4.47
C ALA A 46 2.10 5.72 -4.56
N LEU A 47 1.12 4.82 -4.70
CA LEU A 47 -0.30 5.17 -4.71
C LEU A 47 -0.76 5.75 -3.37
N ILE A 48 -0.29 5.20 -2.25
CA ILE A 48 -0.60 5.72 -0.90
C ILE A 48 0.06 7.08 -0.69
N GLN A 49 1.28 7.27 -1.19
CA GLN A 49 2.04 8.52 -1.10
C GLN A 49 1.47 9.64 -1.97
N SER A 50 0.79 9.31 -3.07
CA SER A 50 0.12 10.27 -3.95
C SER A 50 -1.02 10.99 -3.21
N SER A 51 -0.65 11.96 -2.38
CA SER A 51 -1.56 12.83 -1.64
C SER A 51 -2.01 13.96 -2.53
N ALA A 52 -3.31 14.26 -2.48
CA ALA A 52 -3.93 15.43 -3.05
C ALA A 52 -3.07 16.68 -2.84
N ALA A 53 -2.58 17.26 -3.94
CA ALA A 53 -2.23 18.67 -3.92
C ALA A 53 -3.50 19.47 -3.57
N PRO A 54 -3.40 20.60 -2.85
CA PRO A 54 -4.53 21.50 -2.69
C PRO A 54 -5.00 21.89 -4.08
N SER A 55 -6.28 21.62 -4.38
CA SER A 55 -6.92 21.93 -5.65
C SER A 55 -6.65 23.39 -6.02
N ALA A 56 -5.82 23.61 -7.04
CA ALA A 56 -5.75 24.91 -7.69
C ALA A 56 -7.09 25.13 -8.44
N PRO A 57 -7.75 26.29 -8.27
CA PRO A 57 -8.97 26.58 -9.00
C PRO A 57 -8.65 26.76 -10.49
N GLY A 58 -9.21 25.91 -11.35
CA GLY A 58 -9.26 26.15 -12.80
C GLY A 58 -8.82 25.05 -13.76
N THR A 59 -8.43 23.85 -13.31
CA THR A 59 -7.99 22.76 -14.22
C THR A 59 -8.98 21.60 -14.30
N SER A 60 -9.30 21.23 -15.55
CA SER A 60 -10.17 20.12 -15.97
C SER A 60 -9.85 18.78 -15.29
N ALA A 61 -10.89 18.01 -15.01
CA ALA A 61 -10.99 16.83 -14.15
C ALA A 61 -10.22 15.56 -14.59
N ALA A 62 -9.04 15.66 -15.21
CA ALA A 62 -8.29 14.49 -15.68
C ALA A 62 -7.00 14.17 -14.89
N ALA A 63 -6.57 15.04 -13.97
CA ALA A 63 -5.46 14.78 -13.05
C ALA A 63 -5.97 14.81 -11.60
N GLN A 64 -6.93 13.94 -11.29
CA GLN A 64 -7.48 13.83 -9.95
C GLN A 64 -6.61 12.87 -9.14
N SER A 65 -5.92 13.38 -8.12
CA SER A 65 -5.28 12.53 -7.11
C SER A 65 -6.26 11.45 -6.64
N PRO A 66 -5.77 10.22 -6.37
CA PRO A 66 -6.65 9.10 -6.09
C PRO A 66 -7.56 9.42 -4.88
N PRO A 67 -8.86 9.08 -4.95
CA PRO A 67 -9.80 9.30 -3.84
C PRO A 67 -9.27 8.69 -2.54
N ALA A 68 -9.61 9.29 -1.39
CA ALA A 68 -9.18 8.79 -0.08
C ALA A 68 -9.52 7.30 0.14
N ALA A 69 -10.63 6.83 -0.42
CA ALA A 69 -11.04 5.43 -0.37
C ALA A 69 -10.10 4.49 -1.16
N VAL A 70 -9.57 4.94 -2.31
CA VAL A 70 -8.61 4.19 -3.12
C VAL A 70 -7.28 4.06 -2.39
N ARG A 71 -6.81 5.15 -1.77
CA ARG A 71 -5.59 5.14 -0.94
C ARG A 71 -5.74 4.22 0.27
N LEU A 72 -6.91 4.22 0.92
CA LEU A 72 -7.21 3.32 2.02
C LEU A 72 -7.22 1.86 1.55
N ALA A 73 -7.88 1.55 0.43
CA ALA A 73 -7.90 0.21 -0.14
C ALA A 73 -6.48 -0.31 -0.46
N ALA A 74 -5.61 0.54 -1.00
CA ALA A 74 -4.22 0.20 -1.23
C ALA A 74 -3.42 -0.01 0.06
N ALA A 75 -3.64 0.80 1.10
CA ALA A 75 -3.00 0.59 2.40
C ALA A 75 -3.45 -0.72 3.06
N ILE A 76 -4.73 -1.07 2.92
CA ILE A 76 -5.26 -2.38 3.36
C ILE A 76 -4.61 -3.51 2.55
N SER A 77 -4.49 -3.36 1.23
CA SER A 77 -3.83 -4.36 0.37
C SER A 77 -2.36 -4.56 0.75
N LEU A 78 -1.62 -3.48 1.01
CA LEU A 78 -0.23 -3.54 1.46
C LEU A 78 -0.12 -4.29 2.80
N LYS A 79 -0.98 -3.95 3.76
CA LYS A 79 -1.00 -4.65 5.05
C LYS A 79 -1.30 -6.15 4.87
N ASN A 80 -2.31 -6.48 4.09
CA ASN A 80 -2.68 -7.88 3.85
C ASN A 80 -1.52 -8.64 3.22
N LEU A 81 -0.79 -8.02 2.28
CA LEU A 81 0.42 -8.59 1.71
C LEU A 81 1.50 -8.85 2.77
N CYS A 82 1.75 -7.90 3.67
CA CYS A 82 2.66 -8.08 4.81
C CYS A 82 2.18 -9.15 5.80
N LYS A 83 0.89 -9.45 5.84
CA LYS A 83 0.32 -10.47 6.73
C LYS A 83 0.34 -11.88 6.12
N THR A 84 0.08 -11.99 4.82
CA THR A 84 -0.22 -13.29 4.18
C THR A 84 0.85 -13.74 3.20
N ALA A 85 1.79 -12.88 2.82
CA ALA A 85 2.78 -13.18 1.78
C ALA A 85 4.20 -12.72 2.14
N TRP A 86 4.43 -12.26 3.38
CA TRP A 86 5.73 -11.73 3.79
C TRP A 86 6.77 -12.85 3.91
N THR A 87 6.42 -13.98 4.51
CA THR A 87 7.28 -15.17 4.52
C THR A 87 6.65 -16.32 3.74
N ALA A 88 7.45 -17.33 3.41
CA ALA A 88 6.94 -18.56 2.81
C ALA A 88 5.97 -19.30 3.75
N GLU A 89 6.17 -19.18 5.06
CA GLU A 89 5.27 -19.75 6.07
C GLU A 89 3.90 -19.05 6.06
N ASP A 90 3.89 -17.71 6.04
CA ASP A 90 2.64 -16.93 5.95
C ASP A 90 1.87 -17.26 4.67
N ALA A 91 2.58 -17.39 3.55
CA ALA A 91 1.99 -17.72 2.26
C ALA A 91 1.44 -19.15 2.21
N ALA A 92 2.11 -20.10 2.88
CA ALA A 92 1.60 -21.46 3.02
C ALA A 92 0.37 -21.54 3.95
N ALA A 93 0.34 -20.72 5.01
CA ALA A 93 -0.80 -20.66 5.93
C ALA A 93 -2.03 -19.94 5.33
N ALA A 94 -1.82 -19.03 4.39
CA ALA A 94 -2.87 -18.25 3.77
C ALA A 94 -3.55 -18.92 2.56
N GLN A 95 -2.95 -19.96 1.96
CA GLN A 95 -3.46 -20.58 0.74
C GLN A 95 -3.68 -22.10 0.88
N ASP A 96 -4.88 -22.55 0.51
CA ASP A 96 -5.24 -23.97 0.33
C ASP A 96 -4.87 -24.48 -1.10
N SER A 97 -4.06 -23.72 -1.87
CA SER A 97 -3.83 -23.96 -3.31
C SER A 97 -2.39 -23.72 -3.79
N GLU A 98 -2.04 -24.42 -4.88
CA GLU A 98 -0.72 -24.73 -5.45
C GLU A 98 0.18 -23.53 -5.86
N THR A 99 -0.28 -22.28 -5.76
CA THR A 99 0.51 -21.09 -6.11
C THR A 99 0.78 -20.22 -4.89
N THR A 100 1.85 -20.53 -4.16
CA THR A 100 2.33 -19.72 -3.02
C THR A 100 2.89 -18.38 -3.51
N ILE A 101 2.16 -17.28 -3.28
CA ILE A 101 2.66 -15.93 -3.58
C ILE A 101 3.49 -15.44 -2.40
N VAL A 102 4.79 -15.28 -2.60
CA VAL A 102 5.72 -14.72 -1.61
C VAL A 102 6.31 -13.42 -2.14
N VAL A 103 6.34 -12.38 -1.30
CA VAL A 103 6.96 -11.11 -1.65
C VAL A 103 8.46 -11.30 -1.93
N HIS A 104 8.91 -10.81 -3.07
CA HIS A 104 10.31 -10.91 -3.47
C HIS A 104 11.21 -10.07 -2.56
N GLU A 105 12.44 -10.52 -2.30
CA GLU A 105 13.33 -9.85 -1.33
C GLU A 105 13.64 -8.38 -1.69
N SER A 106 13.78 -8.08 -2.99
CA SER A 106 13.94 -6.70 -3.46
C SER A 106 12.78 -5.79 -3.05
N ASP A 107 11.57 -6.34 -3.04
CA ASP A 107 10.36 -5.60 -2.70
C ASP A 107 10.26 -5.44 -1.19
N LYS A 108 10.67 -6.45 -0.41
CA LYS A 108 10.76 -6.31 1.05
C LYS A 108 11.74 -5.23 1.47
N VAL A 109 12.91 -5.17 0.85
CA VAL A 109 13.89 -4.08 1.07
C VAL A 109 13.26 -2.73 0.77
N ALA A 110 12.58 -2.59 -0.37
CA ALA A 110 11.93 -1.35 -0.76
C ALA A 110 10.81 -0.95 0.22
N VAL A 111 10.02 -1.92 0.70
CA VAL A 111 8.98 -1.69 1.71
C VAL A 111 9.61 -1.21 3.02
N ARG A 112 10.61 -1.91 3.57
CA ARG A 112 11.30 -1.50 4.80
C ARG A 112 11.86 -0.08 4.72
N ALA A 113 12.42 0.29 3.56
CA ALA A 113 12.99 1.61 3.34
C ALA A 113 11.94 2.75 3.27
N GLN A 114 10.72 2.45 2.80
CA GLN A 114 9.71 3.49 2.50
C GLN A 114 8.56 3.55 3.52
N LEU A 115 8.31 2.47 4.26
CA LEU A 115 7.14 2.34 5.13
C LEU A 115 7.15 3.36 6.28
N LEU A 116 8.29 3.54 6.96
CA LEU A 116 8.45 4.52 8.03
C LEU A 116 8.43 5.98 7.53
N PRO A 117 9.20 6.36 6.48
CA PRO A 117 9.10 7.70 5.90
C PRO A 117 7.68 8.07 5.50
N LEU A 118 6.93 7.14 4.88
CA LEU A 118 5.55 7.35 4.48
C LEU A 118 4.64 7.55 5.70
N LEU A 119 4.79 6.72 6.74
CA LEU A 119 4.02 6.85 7.98
C LEU A 119 4.27 8.19 8.66
N PHE A 120 5.53 8.62 8.76
CA PHE A 120 5.88 9.91 9.34
C PHE A 120 5.39 11.08 8.49
N HIS A 121 5.53 11.02 7.17
CA HIS A 121 4.99 12.04 6.28
C HIS A 121 3.48 12.25 6.49
N LEU A 122 2.72 11.15 6.59
CA LEU A 122 1.29 11.21 6.89
C LEU A 122 1.00 11.73 8.29
N ALA A 123 1.82 11.38 9.30
CA ALA A 123 1.68 11.89 10.66
C ALA A 123 1.98 13.40 10.76
N SER A 124 3.00 13.90 10.05
CA SER A 124 3.40 15.31 10.03
C SER A 124 2.44 16.19 9.24
N SER A 125 1.63 15.62 8.35
CA SER A 125 0.61 16.35 7.58
C SER A 125 -0.62 16.79 8.42
N THR A 126 -0.58 16.60 9.75
CA THR A 126 -1.63 16.95 10.73
C THR A 126 -1.68 18.45 11.06
N GLY A 127 -1.95 19.29 10.05
CA GLY A 127 -2.51 20.64 10.24
C GLY A 127 -4.04 20.61 10.44
N PRO A 128 -4.77 21.74 10.46
CA PRO A 128 -6.25 21.78 10.60
C PRO A 128 -7.03 21.00 9.53
N ALA A 129 -6.34 20.43 8.53
CA ALA A 129 -6.84 19.41 7.60
C ALA A 129 -6.86 17.96 8.19
N ALA A 130 -6.46 17.75 9.45
CA ALA A 130 -6.46 16.46 10.14
C ALA A 130 -7.86 15.82 10.26
N SER A 131 -8.92 16.57 9.99
CA SER A 131 -10.29 16.06 9.86
C SER A 131 -10.62 15.49 8.47
N THR A 132 -9.65 15.35 7.55
CA THR A 132 -9.90 14.75 6.24
C THR A 132 -10.32 13.28 6.43
N PRO A 133 -11.57 12.91 6.12
CA PRO A 133 -12.04 11.54 6.27
C PRO A 133 -11.19 10.60 5.42
N GLY A 134 -10.61 9.56 6.03
CA GLY A 134 -9.80 8.54 5.35
C GLY A 134 -8.30 8.56 5.67
N LEU A 135 -7.68 9.72 5.97
CA LEU A 135 -6.25 9.79 6.31
C LEU A 135 -5.90 9.05 7.60
N GLY A 136 -6.77 9.13 8.62
CA GLY A 136 -6.62 8.36 9.86
C GLY A 136 -6.67 6.84 9.63
N GLY A 137 -7.49 6.40 8.67
CA GLY A 137 -7.56 5.00 8.26
C GLY A 137 -6.26 4.54 7.60
N VAL A 138 -5.74 5.32 6.64
CA VAL A 138 -4.47 5.02 5.96
C VAL A 138 -3.33 4.91 6.97
N ARG A 139 -3.20 5.88 7.89
CA ARG A 139 -2.17 5.85 8.94
C ARG A 139 -2.26 4.59 9.79
N SER A 140 -3.47 4.22 10.24
CA SER A 140 -3.67 3.01 11.04
C SER A 140 -3.25 1.74 10.29
N GLN A 141 -3.57 1.62 9.01
CA GLN A 141 -3.19 0.45 8.21
C GLN A 141 -1.67 0.37 8.01
N LEU A 142 -1.01 1.51 7.80
CA LEU A 142 0.45 1.55 7.69
C LEU A 142 1.15 1.22 9.02
N SER A 143 0.64 1.71 10.15
CA SER A 143 1.16 1.34 11.47
C SER A 143 1.05 -0.17 11.73
N GLU A 144 -0.05 -0.80 11.34
CA GLU A 144 -0.22 -2.26 11.44
C GLU A 144 0.73 -3.00 10.49
N ALA A 145 0.92 -2.49 9.26
CA ALA A 145 1.91 -3.05 8.33
C ALA A 145 3.34 -2.96 8.88
N VAL A 146 3.73 -1.85 9.53
CA VAL A 146 5.05 -1.73 10.19
C VAL A 146 5.20 -2.79 11.28
N ALA A 147 4.18 -2.98 12.12
CA ALA A 147 4.22 -3.97 13.19
C ALA A 147 4.36 -5.40 12.64
N LEU A 148 3.67 -5.73 11.56
CA LEU A 148 3.77 -7.03 10.89
C LEU A 148 5.19 -7.25 10.33
N VAL A 149 5.70 -6.30 9.54
CA VAL A 149 7.05 -6.41 8.97
C VAL A 149 8.11 -6.49 10.08
N ALA A 150 7.98 -5.69 11.13
CA ALA A 150 8.88 -5.73 12.28
C ALA A 150 8.87 -7.09 12.99
N ALA A 151 7.71 -7.74 13.12
CA ALA A 151 7.62 -9.05 13.78
C ALA A 151 8.42 -10.13 13.05
N HIS A 152 8.57 -10.03 11.72
CA HIS A 152 9.35 -10.97 10.93
C HIS A 152 10.82 -10.56 10.78
N ASP A 153 11.09 -9.28 10.57
CA ASP A 153 12.38 -8.81 10.09
C ASP A 153 13.27 -8.20 11.18
N PHE A 154 12.71 -7.76 12.31
CA PHE A 154 13.50 -7.23 13.43
C PHE A 154 14.01 -8.36 14.33
N PRO A 155 15.26 -8.32 14.83
CA PRO A 155 16.29 -7.29 14.61
C PRO A 155 17.24 -7.53 13.43
N VAL A 156 17.13 -8.68 12.75
CA VAL A 156 18.18 -9.15 11.82
C VAL A 156 18.12 -8.46 10.45
N ALA A 157 16.96 -8.49 9.79
CA ALA A 157 16.76 -7.92 8.47
C ALA A 157 16.34 -6.44 8.50
N TRP A 158 15.95 -5.92 9.68
CA TRP A 158 15.62 -4.51 9.90
C TRP A 158 16.22 -3.94 11.20
N PRO A 159 17.56 -3.93 11.37
CA PRO A 159 18.22 -3.49 12.60
C PRO A 159 17.97 -2.00 12.91
N GLU A 160 17.86 -1.17 11.88
CA GLU A 160 17.69 0.28 12.00
C GLU A 160 16.27 0.72 12.44
N LEU A 161 15.35 -0.21 12.67
CA LEU A 161 13.97 0.08 13.03
C LEU A 161 13.87 0.95 14.30
N VAL A 162 14.58 0.56 15.36
CA VAL A 162 14.54 1.30 16.65
C VAL A 162 15.16 2.69 16.50
N SER A 163 16.30 2.78 15.80
CA SER A 163 16.96 4.06 15.52
C SER A 163 16.08 5.01 14.71
N SER A 164 15.25 4.47 13.81
CA SER A 164 14.34 5.26 12.96
C SER A 164 13.06 5.71 13.68
N LEU A 165 12.75 5.11 14.84
CA LEU A 165 11.58 5.44 15.67
C LEU A 165 11.91 6.39 16.84
N ALA A 166 13.19 6.54 17.17
CA ALA A 166 13.69 7.39 18.26
C ALA A 166 13.71 8.87 17.87
#